data_AF-A0A522DLJ4-F1
#
_entry.id   AF-A0A522DLJ4-F1
#
_cell.length_a   1.000
_cell.length_b   1.000
_cell.length_c   1.000
_cell.angle_alpha   90.00
_cell.angle_beta   90.00
_cell.angle_gamma   90.00
#
_symmetry.space_group_name_H-M   'P 1'
#
loop_
_entity.id
_entity.type
_entity.pdbx_description
1 polymer ?
#
loop_
_entity_poly.entity_id
_entity_poly.type
_entity_poly.pdbx_seq_one_letter_code
_entity_poly.pdbx_strand_id
1 'polypeptide(L)'
;LLRAGEIVAGRETARSRRPTSRSDADLARGPARLCKALGITLADNGLNLETGRARLRLAEHPVPYLSGPRTGVSGLGGGVEYPWRFWIDRDPTVSPYRPHQPRQRR
;
A
#
# COMPACT_ATOMS: atom_id res chain seq x y z
N LEU A 1 -3.47 6.08 -4.40
CA LEU A 1 -2.24 5.39 -3.95
C LEU A 1 -2.61 4.02 -3.39
N LEU A 2 -2.11 2.93 -3.97
CA LEU A 2 -2.17 1.60 -3.35
C LEU A 2 -1.20 1.55 -2.16
N ARG A 3 -1.69 1.18 -0.98
CA ARG A 3 -0.91 1.28 0.27
C ARG A 3 -0.37 -0.04 0.76
N ALA A 4 -1.06 -1.13 0.49
CA ALA A 4 -0.67 -2.48 0.88
C ALA A 4 -1.53 -3.48 0.09
N GLY A 5 -1.21 -4.76 0.21
CA GLY A 5 -2.05 -5.85 -0.30
C GLY A 5 -1.53 -7.21 0.15
N GLU A 6 -2.37 -8.22 0.00
CA GLU A 6 -1.99 -9.63 0.16
C GLU A 6 -1.32 -10.16 -1.12
N ILE A 7 -0.22 -10.90 -0.95
CA ILE A 7 0.35 -11.69 -2.03
C ILE A 7 -0.36 -13.04 -2.08
N VAL A 8 -1.32 -13.17 -3.01
CA VAL A 8 -2.14 -14.38 -3.14
C VAL A 8 -1.49 -15.46 -4.04
N ALA A 9 -0.58 -15.06 -4.92
CA ALA A 9 0.15 -15.93 -5.84
C ALA A 9 1.59 -15.42 -6.05
N GLY A 10 2.52 -16.33 -6.37
CA GLY A 10 3.94 -15.98 -6.55
C GLY A 10 4.65 -15.58 -5.25
N ARG A 11 4.31 -16.22 -4.13
CA ARG A 11 4.85 -15.89 -2.80
C ARG A 11 6.37 -16.07 -2.72
N GLU A 12 6.91 -17.08 -3.38
CA GLU A 12 8.34 -17.37 -3.45
C GLU A 12 9.10 -16.23 -4.14
N THR A 13 8.58 -15.73 -5.26
CA THR A 13 9.14 -14.56 -5.96
C THR A 13 9.03 -13.29 -5.11
N ALA A 14 7.92 -13.09 -4.40
CA ALA A 14 7.77 -11.96 -3.50
C ALA A 14 8.76 -12.03 -2.32
N ARG A 15 8.96 -13.22 -1.74
CA ARG A 15 9.91 -13.49 -0.66
C ARG A 15 11.35 -13.27 -1.09
N SER A 16 11.74 -13.71 -2.30
CA SER A 16 13.09 -13.47 -2.81
C SER A 16 13.39 -11.97 -2.99
N ARG A 17 12.38 -11.16 -3.35
CA ARG A 17 12.47 -9.69 -3.41
C ARG A 17 12.39 -9.02 -2.03
N ARG A 18 11.91 -9.73 -1.01
CA ARG A 18 11.65 -9.26 0.36
C ARG A 18 12.28 -10.21 1.41
N PRO A 19 13.60 -10.45 1.39
CA PRO A 19 14.22 -11.45 2.27
C PRO A 19 14.11 -11.12 3.77
N THR A 20 13.86 -9.85 4.13
CA THR A 20 13.70 -9.41 5.51
C THR A 20 12.25 -9.48 6.03
N SER A 21 11.30 -9.92 5.21
CA SER A 21 9.91 -10.01 5.62
C SER A 21 9.69 -11.20 6.55
N ARG A 22 9.00 -10.94 7.67
CA ARG A 22 8.85 -11.89 8.78
C ARG A 22 7.72 -12.89 8.58
N SER A 23 6.79 -12.59 7.68
CA SER A 23 5.64 -13.43 7.32
C SER A 23 5.09 -13.03 5.94
N ASP A 24 4.20 -13.82 5.37
CA ASP A 24 3.56 -13.48 4.09
C ASP A 24 2.74 -12.19 4.18
N ALA A 25 2.06 -11.97 5.30
CA ALA A 25 1.30 -10.74 5.54
C ALA A 25 2.21 -9.49 5.55
N ASP A 26 3.51 -9.63 5.84
CA ASP A 26 4.47 -8.52 5.85
C ASP A 26 4.99 -8.15 4.45
N LEU A 27 4.91 -9.06 3.48
CA LEU A 27 5.55 -8.94 2.15
C LEU A 27 5.21 -7.63 1.44
N ALA A 28 3.93 -7.27 1.44
CA ALA A 28 3.40 -6.08 0.80
C ALA A 28 2.67 -5.15 1.78
N ARG A 29 3.00 -5.21 3.08
CA ARG A 29 2.43 -4.37 4.15
C ARG A 29 3.00 -2.95 4.15
N GLY A 30 2.75 -2.19 3.10
CA GLY A 30 3.20 -0.81 2.92
C GLY A 30 3.49 -0.47 1.46
N PRO A 31 3.42 0.80 1.04
CA PRO A 31 3.44 1.18 -0.37
C PRO A 31 4.76 0.80 -1.06
N ALA A 32 5.90 1.12 -0.43
CA ALA A 32 7.21 0.73 -0.95
C ALA A 32 7.44 -0.79 -0.90
N ARG A 33 6.83 -1.48 0.06
CA ARG A 33 6.93 -2.94 0.17
C ARG A 33 6.13 -3.63 -0.94
N LEU A 34 4.93 -3.14 -1.23
CA LEU A 34 4.08 -3.58 -2.34
C LEU A 34 4.84 -3.48 -3.67
N CYS A 35 5.43 -2.32 -3.98
CA CYS A 35 6.23 -2.17 -5.20
C CYS A 35 7.39 -3.17 -5.26
N LYS A 36 8.14 -3.34 -4.17
CA LYS A 36 9.24 -4.31 -4.10
C LYS A 36 8.77 -5.75 -4.30
N ALA A 37 7.69 -6.17 -3.63
CA ALA A 37 7.15 -7.53 -3.75
C ALA A 37 6.70 -7.83 -5.19
N LEU A 38 6.02 -6.87 -5.83
CA LEU A 38 5.54 -7.01 -7.21
C LEU A 38 6.62 -6.78 -8.27
N GLY A 39 7.79 -6.26 -7.89
CA GLY A 39 8.85 -5.89 -8.85
C GLY A 39 8.46 -4.69 -9.71
N ILE A 40 7.69 -3.75 -9.14
CA ILE A 40 7.35 -2.46 -9.74
C ILE A 40 8.47 -1.47 -9.41
N THR A 41 8.97 -0.79 -10.42
CA THR A 41 10.08 0.17 -10.36
C THR A 41 9.67 1.52 -10.93
N LEU A 42 10.57 2.51 -10.89
CA LEU A 42 10.32 3.81 -11.51
C LEU A 42 10.16 3.73 -13.04
N ALA A 43 10.74 2.70 -13.68
CA ALA A 43 10.58 2.47 -15.12
C ALA A 43 9.13 2.12 -15.50
N ASP A 44 8.30 1.74 -14.53
CA ASP A 44 6.87 1.47 -14.75
C ASP A 44 6.00 2.73 -14.63
N ASN A 45 6.60 3.91 -14.45
CA ASN A 45 5.84 5.15 -14.42
C ASN A 45 5.15 5.41 -15.76
N GLY A 46 3.86 5.73 -15.73
CA GLY A 46 3.04 5.90 -16.94
C GLY A 46 2.59 4.59 -17.59
N LEU A 47 2.84 3.43 -16.96
CA LEU A 47 2.35 2.15 -17.44
C LEU A 47 0.83 2.12 -17.53
N ASN A 48 0.31 1.64 -18.66
CA ASN A 48 -1.11 1.42 -18.86
C ASN A 48 -1.58 0.21 -18.03
N LEU A 49 -2.55 0.41 -17.14
CA LEU A 49 -3.04 -0.61 -16.20
C LEU A 49 -4.08 -1.57 -16.81
N GLU A 50 -4.47 -1.38 -18.06
CA GLU A 50 -5.36 -2.28 -18.82
C GLU A 50 -4.56 -3.22 -19.72
N THR A 51 -3.54 -2.69 -20.41
CA THR A 51 -2.79 -3.42 -21.45
C THR A 51 -1.32 -3.69 -21.10
N GLY A 52 -0.77 -3.02 -20.09
CA GLY A 52 0.64 -3.14 -19.72
C GLY A 52 0.98 -4.40 -18.94
N ARG A 53 2.27 -4.53 -18.56
CA ARG A 53 2.79 -5.70 -17.83
C ARG A 53 2.23 -5.84 -16.40
N ALA A 54 1.65 -4.78 -15.85
CA ALA A 54 0.88 -4.82 -14.61
C ALA A 54 -0.54 -4.34 -14.89
N ARG A 55 -1.53 -5.06 -14.36
CA ARG A 55 -2.93 -4.75 -14.57
C ARG A 55 -3.66 -4.52 -13.26
N LEU A 56 -4.66 -3.65 -13.28
CA LEU A 56 -5.55 -3.42 -12.15
C LEU A 56 -6.93 -4.00 -12.48
N ARG A 57 -7.31 -5.07 -11.77
CA ARG A 57 -8.68 -5.60 -11.81
C ARG A 57 -9.46 -5.06 -10.62
N LEU A 58 -10.54 -4.35 -10.89
CA LEU A 58 -11.44 -3.85 -9.84
C LEU A 58 -12.32 -4.98 -9.31
N ALA A 59 -12.73 -4.85 -8.05
CA ALA A 59 -13.74 -5.74 -7.48
C ALA A 59 -15.10 -5.49 -8.17
N GLU A 60 -15.88 -6.55 -8.37
CA GLU A 60 -17.22 -6.46 -8.98
C GLU A 60 -18.20 -5.67 -8.10
N HIS A 61 -18.00 -5.73 -6.79
CA HIS A 61 -18.79 -5.02 -5.80
C HIS A 61 -17.89 -4.30 -4.79
N PRO A 62 -18.36 -3.19 -4.18
CA PRO A 62 -17.66 -2.55 -3.09
C PRO A 62 -17.43 -3.52 -1.93
N VAL A 63 -16.22 -3.54 -1.38
CA VAL A 63 -15.89 -4.28 -0.17
C VAL A 63 -16.12 -3.39 1.06
N PRO A 64 -16.61 -3.93 2.21
CA PRO A 64 -16.68 -3.16 3.44
C PRO A 64 -15.31 -2.57 3.80
N TYR A 65 -15.28 -1.27 4.09
CA TYR A 65 -14.05 -0.55 4.40
C TYR A 65 -14.22 0.43 5.55
N LEU A 66 -13.12 0.73 6.22
CA LEU A 66 -12.97 1.86 7.12
C LEU A 66 -12.22 2.99 6.41
N SER A 67 -12.40 4.22 6.90
CA SER A 67 -11.72 5.40 6.38
C SER A 67 -11.16 6.28 7.48
N GLY A 68 -10.20 7.14 7.14
CA GLY A 68 -9.52 7.98 8.11
C GLY A 68 -8.33 8.74 7.54
N PRO A 69 -7.56 9.42 8.40
CA PRO A 69 -6.47 10.29 7.97
C PRO A 69 -5.38 9.55 7.19
N ARG A 70 -4.74 10.27 6.27
CA ARG A 70 -3.63 9.73 5.47
C ARG A 70 -2.35 9.64 6.29
N THR A 71 -1.68 8.51 6.20
CA THR A 71 -0.38 8.28 6.83
C THR A 71 0.69 9.20 6.25
N GLY A 72 1.42 9.90 7.11
CA GLY A 72 2.60 10.69 6.74
C GLY A 72 2.32 11.96 5.93
N VAL A 73 1.06 12.41 5.88
CA VAL A 73 0.68 13.66 5.19
C VAL A 73 0.57 14.78 6.22
N SER A 74 1.17 15.94 5.93
CA SER A 74 1.11 17.13 6.78
C SER A 74 -0.10 18.02 6.49
N GLY A 75 -0.37 18.97 7.38
CA GLY A 75 -1.43 19.96 7.23
C GLY A 75 -2.84 19.36 7.25
N LEU A 76 -3.83 20.14 6.80
CA LEU A 76 -5.25 19.75 6.80
C LEU A 76 -5.49 18.43 6.08
N GLY A 77 -4.81 18.22 4.94
CA GLY A 77 -4.94 17.00 4.15
C GLY A 77 -4.47 15.71 4.86
N GLY A 78 -3.76 15.81 5.97
CA GLY A 78 -3.38 14.69 6.84
C GLY A 78 -4.27 14.54 8.08
N GLY A 79 -5.25 15.42 8.26
CA GLY A 79 -6.18 15.43 9.38
C GLY A 79 -7.47 14.66 9.12
N VAL A 80 -8.35 14.66 10.13
CA VAL A 80 -9.65 13.98 10.09
C VAL A 80 -10.64 14.63 9.12
N GLU A 81 -10.43 15.90 8.76
CA GLU A 81 -11.22 16.61 7.75
C GLU A 81 -11.11 15.93 6.36
N TYR A 82 -10.01 15.24 6.10
CA TYR A 82 -9.74 14.58 4.82
C TYR A 82 -9.46 13.09 5.03
N PRO A 83 -10.50 12.27 5.29
CA PRO A 83 -10.37 10.85 5.60
C PRO A 83 -10.09 9.99 4.35
N TRP A 84 -9.16 10.43 3.51
CA TRP A 84 -8.85 9.87 2.18
C TRP A 84 -7.91 8.66 2.21
N ARG A 85 -7.85 7.95 3.33
CA ARG A 85 -7.24 6.64 3.41
C ARG A 85 -8.35 5.63 3.70
N PHE A 86 -8.42 4.59 2.87
CA PHE A 86 -9.39 3.50 2.97
C PHE A 86 -8.66 2.18 3.25
N TRP A 87 -9.25 1.29 4.05
CA TRP A 87 -8.70 -0.05 4.34
C TRP A 87 -9.79 -1.04 4.77
N ILE A 88 -9.51 -2.35 4.64
CA ILE A 88 -10.37 -3.43 5.14
C ILE A 88 -10.11 -3.61 6.63
N ASP A 89 -11.17 -3.65 7.45
CA ASP A 89 -11.02 -3.80 8.90
C ASP A 89 -10.34 -5.13 9.28
N ARG A 90 -9.43 -5.07 10.26
CA ARG A 90 -8.64 -6.19 10.79
C ARG A 90 -7.83 -7.01 9.77
N ASP A 91 -7.72 -6.58 8.52
CA ASP A 91 -6.89 -7.25 7.52
C ASP A 91 -5.39 -7.16 7.92
N PRO A 92 -4.68 -8.29 8.04
CA PRO A 92 -3.32 -8.32 8.57
C PRO A 92 -2.29 -7.65 7.65
N THR A 93 -2.63 -7.46 6.38
CA THR A 93 -1.77 -6.83 5.38
C THR A 93 -1.86 -5.31 5.41
N VAL A 94 -2.86 -4.74 6.10
CA VAL A 94 -3.02 -3.29 6.22
C VAL A 94 -1.81 -2.69 6.93
N SER A 95 -1.15 -1.75 6.25
CA SER A 95 -0.01 -1.02 6.81
C SER A 95 -0.44 -0.20 8.03
N PRO A 96 0.37 -0.12 9.10
CA PRO A 96 0.03 0.69 10.27
C PRO A 96 -0.14 2.17 9.91
N TYR A 97 -1.06 2.85 10.61
CA TYR A 97 -1.14 4.30 10.56
C TYR A 97 0.10 4.93 11.19
N ARG A 98 0.60 6.01 10.59
CA ARG A 98 1.67 6.83 11.16
C ARG A 98 1.33 8.29 10.88
N PRO A 99 1.11 9.13 11.91
CA PRO A 99 0.89 10.55 11.70
C PRO A 99 2.15 11.21 11.12
N HIS A 100 1.99 12.31 10.39
CA HIS A 100 3.13 13.14 10.04
C HIS A 100 3.75 13.74 11.31
N GLN A 101 5.07 13.64 11.47
CA GLN A 101 5.80 14.31 12.53
C GLN A 101 6.49 15.54 11.94
N PRO A 102 6.14 16.78 12.37
CA PRO A 102 6.84 17.98 11.95
C PRO A 102 8.34 17.84 12.24
N ARG A 103 9.19 18.14 11.26
CA ARG A 103 10.63 18.23 11.49
C ARG A 103 10.88 19.36 12.49
N GLN A 104 11.40 19.02 13.68
CA GLN A 104 11.97 20.05 14.56
C GLN A 104 13.13 20.70 13.80
N ARG A 105 13.01 22.01 13.52
CA ARG A 105 14.12 22.81 13.02
C ARG A 105 15.13 22.90 14.17
N ARG A 106 16.35 22.39 13.95
CA ARG A 106 17.52 22.69 14.77
C ARG A 106 18.15 23.96 14.24
#